data_AF-A0A9X2ITF9-F1
#
_entry.id   AF-A0A9X2ITF9-F1
#
_cell.length_a   1.000
_cell.length_b   1.000
_cell.length_c   1.000
_cell.angle_alpha   90.00
_cell.angle_beta   90.00
_cell.angle_gamma   90.00
#
_symmetry.space_group_name_H-M   'P 1'
#
loop_
_entity.id
_entity.type
_entity.pdbx_description
1 polymer ?
#
loop_
_entity_poly.entity_id
_entity_poly.type
_entity_poly.pdbx_seq_one_letter_code
_entity_poly.pdbx_strand_id
1 'polypeptide(L)'
;MRRLTSRLADEHGAVAIIVAVSMVVVLACAALAIDIARLNVERAELQNGADAAALAVAQSCAATPCTTVGAKAAAVALAATYADANAGDGASGSTTTFPSAGSVRVTTSAKDGSTGAGSLATVFAPVFGVKSLQVGASATASWGSPAAGEAVLALAFAPCVFQLDGAVQVISMHGDSGGTACQTTSPSGQLLPGGFGWLLDPAGTCKARVDITKPAPVSGSTGVSLPTGCAAQLSGLGGTTVLLPVYSDKGGTGSSGWYTIRGFAAFQVLGWNFPGMSWNNQTYPGAQCKGTCKGIIGKFKSFVSLDDAFTLGGENLGAAIITLSD
;
A
#
# COMPACT_ATOMS: atom_id res chain seq x y z
N MET A 1 -27.35 -6.74 77.77
CA MET A 1 -26.74 -6.30 76.49
C MET A 1 -25.32 -5.71 76.60
N ARG A 2 -24.71 -5.57 77.79
CA ARG A 2 -23.43 -4.87 77.99
C ARG A 2 -22.15 -5.73 77.83
N ARG A 3 -22.28 -7.01 77.48
CA ARG A 3 -21.15 -7.96 77.33
C ARG A 3 -20.76 -8.27 75.88
N LEU A 4 -21.57 -7.86 74.90
CA LEU A 4 -21.23 -8.04 73.48
C LEU A 4 -20.31 -6.92 72.97
N THR A 5 -20.35 -5.73 73.58
CA THR A 5 -19.54 -4.57 73.17
C THR A 5 -18.09 -4.58 73.68
N SER A 6 -17.76 -5.39 74.69
CA SER A 6 -16.39 -5.46 75.22
C SER A 6 -15.46 -6.34 74.36
N ARG A 7 -15.98 -7.31 73.59
CA ARG A 7 -15.17 -8.09 72.64
C ARG A 7 -14.81 -7.28 71.40
N LEU A 8 -15.68 -6.39 70.95
CA LEU A 8 -15.41 -5.44 69.86
C LEU A 8 -14.29 -4.44 70.20
N ALA A 9 -14.05 -4.16 71.48
CA ALA A 9 -13.01 -3.24 71.92
C ALA A 9 -11.60 -3.85 71.94
N ASP A 10 -11.48 -5.19 71.99
CA ASP A 10 -10.21 -5.93 72.13
C ASP A 10 -9.60 -6.37 70.79
N GLU A 11 -10.35 -6.22 69.67
CA GLU A 11 -9.89 -6.63 68.33
C GLU A 11 -9.17 -5.51 67.56
N HIS A 12 -9.10 -4.28 68.09
CA HIS A 12 -8.45 -3.14 67.42
C HIS A 12 -6.98 -3.40 67.06
N GLY A 13 -6.25 -4.19 67.85
CA GLY A 13 -4.86 -4.57 67.56
C GLY A 13 -4.73 -5.58 66.42
N ALA A 14 -5.60 -6.60 66.37
CA ALA A 14 -5.60 -7.60 65.30
C ALA A 14 -6.03 -7.01 63.96
N VAL A 15 -7.04 -6.12 63.98
CA VAL A 15 -7.48 -5.39 62.79
C VAL A 15 -6.37 -4.50 62.24
N ALA A 16 -5.61 -3.83 63.10
CA ALA A 16 -4.47 -3.00 62.67
C ALA A 16 -3.39 -3.83 61.94
N ILE A 17 -3.08 -5.04 62.42
CA ILE A 17 -2.13 -5.95 61.77
C ILE A 17 -2.65 -6.41 60.41
N ILE A 18 -3.91 -6.86 60.36
CA ILE A 18 -4.52 -7.32 59.10
C ILE A 18 -4.53 -6.19 58.07
N VAL A 19 -4.95 -4.98 58.46
CA VAL A 19 -4.95 -3.80 57.58
C VAL A 19 -3.53 -3.47 57.12
N ALA A 20 -2.54 -3.49 58.01
CA ALA A 20 -1.14 -3.23 57.64
C ALA A 20 -0.61 -4.23 56.61
N VAL A 21 -0.86 -5.54 56.81
CA VAL A 21 -0.44 -6.58 55.87
C VAL A 21 -1.20 -6.45 54.54
N SER A 22 -2.51 -6.23 54.58
CA SER A 22 -3.32 -6.01 53.36
C SER A 22 -2.85 -4.78 52.59
N MET A 23 -2.48 -3.69 53.26
CA MET A 23 -1.99 -2.47 52.61
C MET A 23 -0.67 -2.72 51.88
N VAL A 24 0.25 -3.50 52.48
CA VAL A 24 1.50 -3.91 51.82
C VAL A 24 1.21 -4.73 50.56
N VAL A 25 0.27 -5.67 50.63
CA VAL A 25 -0.10 -6.50 49.47
C VAL A 25 -0.71 -5.64 48.34
N VAL A 26 -1.62 -4.73 48.67
CA VAL A 26 -2.24 -3.84 47.68
C VAL A 26 -1.19 -2.93 47.02
N LEU A 27 -0.25 -2.38 47.80
CA LEU A 27 0.85 -1.57 47.26
C LEU A 27 1.79 -2.39 46.37
N ALA A 28 2.10 -3.63 46.73
CA ALA A 28 2.91 -4.52 45.90
C ALA A 28 2.23 -4.84 44.56
N CYS A 29 0.91 -5.11 44.57
CA CYS A 29 0.14 -5.32 43.35
C CYS A 29 0.08 -4.05 42.49
N ALA A 30 -0.11 -2.87 43.09
CA ALA A 30 -0.11 -1.59 42.38
C ALA A 30 1.25 -1.31 41.72
N ALA A 31 2.34 -1.58 42.43
CA ALA A 31 3.69 -1.43 41.92
C ALA A 31 3.96 -2.32 40.68
N LEU A 32 3.56 -3.59 40.75
CA LEU A 32 3.65 -4.52 39.61
C LEU A 32 2.80 -4.05 38.42
N ALA A 33 1.58 -3.57 38.69
CA ALA A 33 0.69 -3.06 37.65
C ALA A 33 1.30 -1.85 36.92
N ILE A 34 1.99 -0.96 37.63
CA ILE A 34 2.68 0.20 37.04
C ILE A 34 3.84 -0.24 36.14
N ASP A 35 4.66 -1.20 36.58
CA ASP A 35 5.77 -1.71 35.77
C ASP A 35 5.27 -2.39 34.49
N ILE A 36 4.21 -3.20 34.58
CA ILE A 36 3.59 -3.84 33.40
C ILE A 36 3.00 -2.79 32.47
N ALA A 37 2.33 -1.77 33.01
CA ALA A 37 1.75 -0.69 32.22
C ALA A 37 2.85 0.05 31.43
N ARG A 38 3.97 0.39 32.09
CA ARG A 38 5.12 1.03 31.43
C ARG A 38 5.73 0.16 30.33
N LEU A 39 5.90 -1.14 30.60
CA LEU A 39 6.43 -2.07 29.60
C LEU A 39 5.53 -2.15 28.36
N ASN A 40 4.20 -2.15 28.55
CA ASN A 40 3.26 -2.19 27.44
C ASN A 40 3.25 -0.89 26.63
N VAL A 41 3.39 0.27 27.29
CA VAL A 41 3.54 1.56 26.60
C VAL A 41 4.82 1.57 25.76
N GLU A 42 5.96 1.20 26.34
CA GLU A 42 7.24 1.11 25.64
C GLU A 42 7.16 0.17 24.43
N ARG A 43 6.56 -1.01 24.61
CA ARG A 43 6.38 -1.97 23.52
C ARG A 43 5.52 -1.41 22.38
N ALA A 44 4.47 -0.64 22.70
CA ALA A 44 3.61 -0.01 21.71
C ALA A 44 4.36 1.07 20.91
N GLU A 45 5.18 1.89 21.58
CA GLU A 45 6.04 2.88 20.92
C GLU A 45 7.04 2.22 19.98
N LEU A 46 7.71 1.16 20.44
CA LEU A 46 8.65 0.40 19.61
C LEU A 46 7.99 -0.26 18.41
N GLN A 47 6.76 -0.78 18.56
CA GLN A 47 5.99 -1.35 17.44
C GLN A 47 5.64 -0.26 16.41
N ASN A 48 5.10 0.87 16.87
CA ASN A 48 4.79 2.00 16.00
C ASN A 48 6.05 2.49 15.24
N GLY A 49 7.19 2.53 15.92
CA GLY A 49 8.48 2.86 15.30
C GLY A 49 8.95 1.82 14.28
N ALA A 50 8.78 0.53 14.56
CA ALA A 50 9.11 -0.55 13.62
C ALA A 50 8.23 -0.46 12.37
N ASP A 51 6.92 -0.26 12.53
CA ASP A 51 5.94 -0.16 11.44
C ASP A 51 6.23 1.06 10.56
N ALA A 52 6.42 2.23 11.18
CA ALA A 52 6.74 3.47 10.47
C ALA A 52 8.07 3.35 9.72
N ALA A 53 9.09 2.78 10.34
CA ALA A 53 10.39 2.57 9.72
C ALA A 53 10.33 1.58 8.56
N ALA A 54 9.64 0.44 8.73
CA ALA A 54 9.47 -0.56 7.68
C ALA A 54 8.72 0.03 6.48
N LEU A 55 7.62 0.76 6.73
CA LEU A 55 6.84 1.41 5.69
C LEU A 55 7.64 2.48 4.95
N ALA A 56 8.36 3.34 5.67
CA ALA A 56 9.17 4.39 5.06
C ALA A 56 10.30 3.82 4.18
N VAL A 57 10.97 2.76 4.64
CA VAL A 57 11.99 2.09 3.83
C VAL A 57 11.36 1.42 2.61
N ALA A 58 10.23 0.73 2.76
CA ALA A 58 9.56 0.13 1.62
C ALA A 58 9.13 1.18 0.58
N GLN A 59 8.64 2.35 1.02
CA GLN A 59 8.32 3.48 0.14
C GLN A 59 9.55 4.01 -0.59
N SER A 60 10.67 4.20 0.12
CA SER A 60 11.92 4.64 -0.48
C SER A 60 12.46 3.63 -1.49
N CYS A 61 12.44 2.34 -1.14
CA CYS A 61 12.98 1.27 -1.98
C CYS A 61 12.06 0.92 -3.17
N ALA A 62 10.78 1.20 -3.05
CA ALA A 62 9.80 1.17 -4.14
C ALA A 62 10.08 2.27 -5.17
N ALA A 63 10.30 3.50 -4.72
CA ALA A 63 10.54 4.65 -5.59
C ALA A 63 11.94 4.61 -6.24
N THR A 64 12.95 4.18 -5.49
CA THR A 64 14.33 4.01 -5.98
C THR A 64 14.86 2.66 -5.49
N PRO A 65 15.08 1.68 -6.40
CA PRO A 65 15.43 0.32 -6.00
C PRO A 65 16.64 0.25 -5.05
N CYS A 66 16.44 -0.33 -3.87
CA CYS A 66 17.49 -0.58 -2.88
C CYS A 66 18.36 -1.81 -3.23
N THR A 67 18.93 -1.83 -4.43
CA THR A 67 19.71 -2.96 -4.95
C THR A 67 21.20 -2.88 -4.60
N THR A 68 21.72 -1.67 -4.41
CA THR A 68 23.14 -1.43 -4.09
C THR A 68 23.37 -1.36 -2.58
N VAL A 69 24.61 -1.61 -2.16
CA VAL A 69 25.02 -1.47 -0.74
C VAL A 69 24.77 -0.03 -0.23
N GLY A 70 25.07 0.98 -1.06
CA GLY A 70 24.84 2.39 -0.71
C GLY A 70 23.36 2.72 -0.51
N ALA A 71 22.48 2.23 -1.39
CA ALA A 71 21.04 2.44 -1.25
C ALA A 71 20.47 1.74 0.00
N LYS A 72 20.95 0.52 0.30
CA LYS A 72 20.58 -0.17 1.55
C LYS A 72 21.07 0.56 2.80
N ALA A 73 22.27 1.14 2.77
CA ALA A 73 22.77 1.95 3.88
C ALA A 73 21.92 3.20 4.12
N ALA A 74 21.51 3.90 3.05
CA ALA A 74 20.60 5.05 3.15
C ALA A 74 19.22 4.64 3.72
N ALA A 75 18.69 3.50 3.27
CA ALA A 75 17.45 2.93 3.82
C ALA A 75 17.57 2.56 5.31
N VAL A 76 18.71 2.01 5.75
CA VAL A 76 18.95 1.72 7.17
C VAL A 76 18.96 3.02 8.00
N ALA A 77 19.58 4.08 7.49
CA ALA A 77 19.56 5.40 8.16
C ALA A 77 18.15 6.00 8.21
N LEU A 78 17.36 5.81 7.15
CA LEU A 78 15.95 6.22 7.12
C LEU A 78 15.14 5.46 8.17
N ALA A 79 15.29 4.14 8.26
CA ALA A 79 14.63 3.33 9.28
C ALA A 79 14.97 3.77 10.71
N ALA A 80 16.24 4.10 10.97
CA ALA A 80 16.66 4.62 12.28
C ALA A 80 15.95 5.94 12.61
N THR A 81 15.86 6.86 11.63
CA THR A 81 15.18 8.16 11.81
C THR A 81 13.71 7.99 12.21
N TYR A 82 12.98 7.08 11.55
CA TYR A 82 11.57 6.83 11.87
C TYR A 82 11.39 6.04 13.17
N ALA A 83 12.30 5.11 13.48
CA ALA A 83 12.27 4.40 14.76
C ALA A 83 12.48 5.37 15.94
N ASP A 84 13.47 6.26 15.83
CA ASP A 84 13.77 7.26 16.86
C ASP A 84 12.65 8.29 17.00
N ALA A 85 12.06 8.76 15.90
CA ALA A 85 10.96 9.73 15.93
C ALA A 85 9.67 9.19 16.57
N ASN A 86 9.52 7.87 16.68
CA ASN A 86 8.37 7.21 17.30
C ASN A 86 8.65 6.66 18.70
N ALA A 87 9.87 6.84 19.22
CA ALA A 87 10.21 6.57 20.61
C ALA A 87 9.89 7.81 21.46
N GLY A 88 9.29 7.63 22.64
CA GLY A 88 8.91 8.76 23.51
C GLY A 88 10.07 9.63 24.00
N ASP A 89 11.29 9.09 24.01
CA ASP A 89 12.52 9.80 24.37
C ASP A 89 13.39 10.19 23.15
N GLY A 90 12.92 9.91 21.93
CA GLY A 90 13.63 10.19 20.70
C GLY A 90 14.82 9.26 20.43
N ALA A 91 14.97 8.14 21.15
CA ALA A 91 16.10 7.24 21.01
C ALA A 91 15.69 5.76 21.07
N SER A 92 15.87 5.05 19.97
CA SER A 92 15.61 3.61 19.88
C SER A 92 16.85 2.86 19.37
N GLY A 93 16.93 1.56 19.67
CA GLY A 93 17.77 0.66 18.88
C GLY A 93 16.99 0.25 17.64
N SER A 94 17.63 0.29 16.47
CA SER A 94 17.01 -0.17 15.21
C SER A 94 17.99 -1.01 14.42
N THR A 95 17.53 -2.17 13.96
CA THR A 95 18.25 -3.04 13.03
C THR A 95 17.38 -3.31 11.82
N THR A 96 17.92 -3.06 10.63
CA THR A 96 17.21 -3.24 9.35
C THR A 96 17.84 -4.36 8.54
N THR A 97 17.02 -5.28 8.06
CA THR A 97 17.44 -6.38 7.18
C THR A 97 16.57 -6.40 5.93
N PHE A 98 17.08 -7.01 4.86
CA PHE A 98 16.38 -7.13 3.58
C PHE A 98 16.19 -8.62 3.24
N PRO A 99 15.12 -9.27 3.73
CA PRO A 99 14.91 -10.71 3.54
C PRO A 99 14.80 -11.12 2.06
N SER A 100 14.33 -10.20 1.21
CA SER A 100 14.25 -10.39 -0.24
C SER A 100 14.52 -9.06 -0.96
N ALA A 101 14.56 -9.07 -2.30
CA ALA A 101 14.73 -7.86 -3.10
C ALA A 101 13.56 -6.86 -2.98
N GLY A 102 12.40 -7.33 -2.52
CA GLY A 102 11.17 -6.56 -2.35
C GLY A 102 10.64 -6.62 -0.91
N SER A 103 11.51 -6.79 0.09
CA SER A 103 11.10 -6.81 1.49
C SER A 103 12.17 -6.25 2.40
N VAL A 104 11.72 -5.57 3.44
CA VAL A 104 12.52 -5.04 4.54
C VAL A 104 11.89 -5.49 5.84
N ARG A 105 12.73 -5.91 6.79
CA ARG A 105 12.35 -6.13 8.17
C ARG A 105 13.11 -5.18 9.06
N VAL A 106 12.38 -4.38 9.83
CA VAL A 106 12.93 -3.48 10.85
C VAL A 106 12.64 -4.08 12.22
N THR A 107 13.65 -4.16 13.07
CA THR A 107 13.54 -4.58 14.47
C THR A 107 13.95 -3.42 15.35
N THR A 108 13.05 -2.97 16.19
CA THR A 108 13.29 -1.92 17.19
C THR A 108 13.51 -2.53 18.57
N SER A 109 14.30 -1.87 19.39
CA SER A 109 14.54 -2.24 20.78
C SER A 109 14.59 -1.01 21.68
N ALA A 110 14.08 -1.14 22.90
CA ALA A 110 14.21 -0.10 23.92
C ALA A 110 15.69 0.27 24.10
N LYS A 111 15.97 1.55 24.27
CA LYS A 111 17.32 2.05 24.52
C LYS A 111 17.30 2.95 25.74
N ASP A 112 18.07 2.60 26.76
CA ASP A 112 18.22 3.45 27.93
C ASP A 112 18.99 4.73 27.52
N GLY A 113 18.32 5.89 27.57
CA GLY A 113 18.89 7.19 27.23
C GLY A 113 20.12 7.60 28.05
N SER A 114 20.40 6.97 29.20
CA SER A 114 21.58 7.25 30.04
C SER A 114 22.76 6.30 29.81
N THR A 115 22.52 5.07 29.35
CA THR A 115 23.58 4.04 29.21
C THR A 115 23.72 3.49 27.79
N GLY A 116 22.77 3.78 26.90
CA GLY A 116 22.66 3.18 25.57
C GLY A 116 22.32 1.69 25.58
N ALA A 117 21.99 1.12 26.74
CA ALA A 117 21.70 -0.30 26.88
C ALA A 117 20.34 -0.66 26.26
N GLY A 118 20.24 -1.83 25.62
CA GLY A 118 19.04 -2.33 24.96
C GLY A 118 17.93 -2.83 25.91
N SER A 119 17.76 -2.21 27.07
CA SER A 119 16.81 -2.66 28.10
C SER A 119 16.12 -1.51 28.83
N LEU A 120 14.85 -1.72 29.17
CA LEU A 120 14.03 -0.82 29.98
C LEU A 120 14.30 -1.09 31.47
N ALA A 121 14.71 -0.07 32.22
CA ALA A 121 14.85 -0.16 33.66
C ALA A 121 13.47 -0.29 34.33
N THR A 122 13.31 -1.28 35.21
CA THR A 122 12.08 -1.48 35.98
C THR A 122 12.10 -0.60 37.23
N VAL A 123 10.94 -0.06 37.62
CA VAL A 123 10.88 0.91 38.73
C VAL A 123 10.68 0.20 40.07
N PHE A 124 9.78 -0.78 40.13
CA PHE A 124 9.46 -1.48 41.36
C PHE A 124 9.85 -2.97 41.35
N ALA A 125 9.93 -3.59 40.18
CA ALA A 125 10.41 -4.96 40.00
C ALA A 125 11.84 -5.24 40.51
N PRO A 126 12.74 -4.25 40.74
CA PRO A 126 14.01 -4.53 41.41
C PRO A 126 13.86 -5.12 42.81
N VAL A 127 12.74 -4.88 43.50
CA VAL A 127 12.43 -5.52 44.80
C VAL A 127 12.33 -7.06 44.68
N PHE A 128 11.99 -7.55 43.49
CA PHE A 128 11.91 -8.97 43.14
C PHE A 128 13.15 -9.45 42.36
N GLY A 129 14.22 -8.65 42.28
CA GLY A 129 15.46 -8.99 41.60
C GLY A 129 15.47 -8.72 40.09
N VAL A 130 14.39 -8.19 39.50
CA VAL A 130 14.33 -7.83 38.07
C VAL A 130 14.71 -6.37 37.92
N LYS A 131 15.91 -6.09 37.43
CA LYS A 131 16.46 -4.71 37.33
C LYS A 131 16.23 -4.04 35.98
N SER A 132 16.10 -4.83 34.92
CA SER A 132 15.78 -4.34 33.57
C SER A 132 15.18 -5.45 32.73
N LEU A 133 14.42 -5.08 31.70
CA LEU A 133 13.79 -6.00 30.76
C LEU A 133 14.16 -5.60 29.33
N GLN A 134 14.51 -6.59 28.50
CA GLN A 134 14.66 -6.36 27.07
C GLN A 134 13.27 -6.30 26.44
N VAL A 135 12.99 -5.19 25.77
CA VAL A 135 11.73 -4.98 25.05
C VAL A 135 12.09 -4.59 23.62
N GLY A 136 11.41 -5.20 22.68
CA GLY A 136 11.60 -4.95 21.26
C GLY A 136 10.37 -5.33 20.46
N ALA A 137 10.31 -4.80 19.26
CA ALA A 137 9.27 -5.05 18.28
C ALA A 137 9.91 -5.27 16.90
N SER A 138 9.19 -5.91 16.00
CA SER A 138 9.63 -6.02 14.62
C SER A 138 8.45 -5.86 13.69
N ALA A 139 8.72 -5.25 12.54
CA ALA A 139 7.75 -5.10 11.46
C ALA A 139 8.42 -5.43 10.14
N THR A 140 7.69 -6.10 9.26
CA THR A 140 8.14 -6.41 7.91
C THR A 140 7.27 -5.66 6.91
N ALA A 141 7.89 -4.91 6.02
CA ALA A 141 7.20 -4.34 4.87
C ALA A 141 7.73 -4.98 3.59
N SER A 142 6.83 -5.35 2.69
CA SER A 142 7.17 -5.82 1.35
C SER A 142 6.65 -4.88 0.29
N TRP A 143 7.43 -4.75 -0.78
CA TRP A 143 7.05 -3.99 -1.95
C TRP A 143 7.28 -4.76 -3.24
N GLY A 144 6.45 -4.49 -4.23
CA GLY A 144 6.55 -5.13 -5.53
C GLY A 144 5.36 -4.79 -6.41
N SER A 145 5.41 -5.18 -7.67
CA SER A 145 4.32 -4.98 -8.61
C SER A 145 3.24 -6.08 -8.41
N PRO A 146 1.94 -5.86 -8.63
CA PRO A 146 0.88 -6.84 -8.49
C PRO A 146 0.89 -7.81 -9.64
N ALA A 147 0.37 -8.99 -9.34
CA ALA A 147 0.19 -10.07 -10.29
C ALA A 147 -1.22 -10.16 -10.90
N ALA A 148 -2.27 -9.58 -10.31
CA ALA A 148 -3.63 -9.66 -10.87
C ALA A 148 -4.48 -8.50 -10.38
N GLY A 149 -5.58 -8.16 -11.07
CA GLY A 149 -6.70 -7.45 -10.49
C GLY A 149 -7.85 -6.98 -11.36
N GLU A 150 -8.90 -6.42 -10.74
CA GLU A 150 -10.11 -5.95 -11.44
C GLU A 150 -9.90 -4.55 -12.03
N ALA A 151 -9.83 -4.49 -13.36
CA ALA A 151 -9.77 -3.24 -14.08
C ALA A 151 -11.13 -2.53 -14.05
N VAL A 152 -11.16 -1.27 -13.64
CA VAL A 152 -12.38 -0.44 -13.58
C VAL A 152 -12.97 -0.13 -14.96
N LEU A 153 -12.14 -0.27 -16.00
CA LEU A 153 -12.53 -0.28 -17.39
C LEU A 153 -11.94 -1.53 -18.03
N ALA A 154 -12.78 -2.32 -18.70
CA ALA A 154 -12.37 -3.50 -19.47
C ALA A 154 -11.60 -3.12 -20.76
N LEU A 155 -10.58 -2.27 -20.64
CA LEU A 155 -9.78 -1.70 -21.72
C LEU A 155 -8.30 -1.90 -21.41
N ALA A 156 -7.57 -2.53 -22.31
CA ALA A 156 -6.12 -2.68 -22.21
C ALA A 156 -5.44 -1.77 -23.23
N PHE A 157 -4.44 -1.00 -22.79
CA PHE A 157 -3.76 0.03 -23.57
C PHE A 157 -2.31 -0.39 -23.92
N ALA A 158 -1.82 0.05 -25.07
CA ALA A 158 -0.41 -0.08 -25.41
C ALA A 158 0.40 0.97 -24.61
N PRO A 159 1.65 0.68 -24.20
CA PRO A 159 2.45 1.61 -23.41
C PRO A 159 2.72 2.93 -24.14
N CYS A 160 2.86 2.92 -25.48
CA CYS A 160 3.18 4.15 -26.23
C CYS A 160 2.01 5.13 -26.43
N VAL A 161 0.79 4.80 -25.99
CA VAL A 161 -0.30 5.77 -26.02
C VAL A 161 -0.18 6.84 -24.95
N PHE A 162 0.56 6.55 -23.87
CA PHE A 162 0.71 7.45 -22.74
C PHE A 162 1.89 8.42 -22.97
N GLN A 163 1.58 9.72 -23.02
CA GLN A 163 2.55 10.79 -22.89
C GLN A 163 2.98 10.90 -21.42
N LEU A 164 4.27 10.69 -21.17
CA LEU A 164 4.86 10.59 -19.82
C LEU A 164 5.22 11.95 -19.22
N ASP A 165 5.04 13.04 -19.97
CA ASP A 165 5.33 14.42 -19.54
C ASP A 165 4.25 15.01 -18.60
N GLY A 166 3.18 14.25 -18.33
CA GLY A 166 2.07 14.68 -17.49
C GLY A 166 1.14 15.70 -18.15
N ALA A 167 1.31 15.97 -19.44
CA ALA A 167 0.41 16.82 -20.21
C ALA A 167 -0.99 16.21 -20.30
N VAL A 168 -2.00 17.06 -20.50
CA VAL A 168 -3.33 16.57 -20.87
C VAL A 168 -3.21 16.00 -22.28
N GLN A 169 -3.67 14.77 -22.44
CA GLN A 169 -3.58 14.02 -23.69
C GLN A 169 -4.91 13.36 -24.01
N VAL A 170 -5.10 13.06 -25.29
CA VAL A 170 -6.21 12.25 -25.80
C VAL A 170 -5.68 10.85 -26.10
N ILE A 171 -6.29 9.85 -25.46
CA ILE A 171 -6.10 8.45 -25.82
C ILE A 171 -7.30 8.04 -26.68
N SER A 172 -7.09 7.96 -27.99
CA SER A 172 -8.15 7.74 -28.98
C SER A 172 -8.41 6.27 -29.27
N MET A 173 -9.57 5.99 -29.86
CA MET A 173 -10.01 4.66 -30.25
C MET A 173 -9.19 4.09 -31.43
N HIS A 174 -9.08 2.75 -31.58
CA HIS A 174 -8.24 2.14 -32.62
C HIS A 174 -8.73 2.59 -34.00
N GLY A 175 -7.83 3.25 -34.76
CA GLY A 175 -8.14 3.75 -36.10
C GLY A 175 -8.90 5.08 -36.12
N ASP A 176 -9.08 5.73 -34.96
CA ASP A 176 -9.77 7.01 -34.86
C ASP A 176 -8.79 8.19 -34.84
N SER A 177 -9.27 9.34 -35.33
CA SER A 177 -8.52 10.58 -35.42
C SER A 177 -8.44 11.29 -34.07
N GLY A 178 -7.24 11.69 -33.63
CA GLY A 178 -7.06 12.68 -32.54
C GLY A 178 -6.23 12.25 -31.33
N GLY A 179 -5.78 10.99 -31.24
CA GLY A 179 -4.87 10.53 -30.18
C GLY A 179 -3.46 10.23 -30.68
N THR A 180 -2.55 9.94 -29.75
CA THR A 180 -1.17 9.57 -30.06
C THR A 180 -1.14 8.29 -30.91
N ALA A 181 -0.63 8.40 -32.13
CA ALA A 181 -0.41 7.23 -32.98
C ALA A 181 0.61 6.31 -32.30
N CYS A 182 0.16 5.09 -31.98
CA CYS A 182 0.97 4.11 -31.26
C CYS A 182 1.10 2.86 -32.14
N GLN A 183 2.34 2.54 -32.48
CA GLN A 183 2.75 1.30 -33.14
C GLN A 183 3.88 0.74 -32.29
N THR A 184 3.64 -0.38 -31.62
CA THR A 184 4.68 -1.10 -30.89
C THR A 184 4.93 -2.46 -31.51
N THR A 185 6.16 -2.95 -31.33
CA THR A 185 6.50 -4.34 -31.60
C THR A 185 6.36 -5.11 -30.31
N SER A 186 5.59 -6.19 -30.35
CA SER A 186 5.49 -7.14 -29.25
C SER A 186 6.79 -7.94 -29.08
N PRO A 187 7.12 -8.48 -27.89
CA PRO A 187 8.11 -9.55 -27.73
C PRO A 187 7.93 -10.74 -28.68
N SER A 188 6.70 -11.01 -29.13
CA SER A 188 6.39 -12.04 -30.14
C SER A 188 6.71 -11.62 -31.58
N GLY A 189 7.27 -10.42 -31.79
CA GLY A 189 7.59 -9.84 -33.10
C GLY A 189 6.37 -9.30 -33.86
N GLN A 190 5.17 -9.42 -33.29
CA GLN A 190 3.96 -8.88 -33.91
C GLN A 190 3.93 -7.37 -33.83
N LEU A 191 3.65 -6.71 -34.96
CA LEU A 191 3.27 -5.31 -34.95
C LEU A 191 1.90 -5.20 -34.28
N LEU A 192 1.79 -4.37 -33.26
CA LEU A 192 0.59 -4.11 -32.49
C LEU A 192 -0.08 -2.84 -33.04
N PRO A 193 -0.91 -2.91 -34.10
CA PRO A 193 -1.62 -1.74 -34.57
C PRO A 193 -2.64 -1.28 -33.53
N GLY A 194 -2.60 0.02 -33.23
CA GLY A 194 -3.57 0.73 -32.40
C GLY A 194 -3.26 0.76 -30.91
N GLY A 195 -3.94 1.69 -30.22
CA GLY A 195 -3.58 2.11 -28.87
C GLY A 195 -4.21 1.33 -27.72
N PHE A 196 -5.28 0.56 -27.94
CA PHE A 196 -5.96 -0.23 -26.90
C PHE A 196 -6.92 -1.29 -27.51
N GLY A 197 -7.43 -2.19 -26.68
CA GLY A 197 -8.50 -3.13 -27.02
C GLY A 197 -9.39 -3.50 -25.83
N TRP A 198 -10.64 -3.88 -26.12
CA TRP A 198 -11.60 -4.31 -25.10
C TRP A 198 -11.24 -5.70 -24.57
N LEU A 199 -11.17 -5.83 -23.25
CA LEU A 199 -11.07 -7.10 -22.54
C LEU A 199 -12.45 -7.75 -22.45
N LEU A 200 -12.47 -9.08 -22.36
CA LEU A 200 -13.70 -9.83 -22.15
C LEU A 200 -14.29 -9.48 -20.77
N ASP A 201 -15.49 -8.93 -20.79
CA ASP A 201 -16.31 -8.71 -19.61
C ASP A 201 -17.56 -9.61 -19.73
N PRO A 202 -17.55 -10.80 -19.09
CA PRO A 202 -18.68 -11.71 -19.15
C PRO A 202 -19.89 -11.23 -18.33
N ALA A 203 -19.71 -10.26 -17.43
CA ALA A 203 -20.77 -9.74 -16.57
C ALA A 203 -21.46 -8.50 -17.16
N GLY A 204 -20.87 -7.85 -18.17
CA GLY A 204 -21.41 -6.65 -18.80
C GLY A 204 -21.42 -5.42 -17.87
N THR A 205 -20.49 -5.36 -16.92
CA THR A 205 -20.33 -4.30 -15.92
C THR A 205 -19.24 -3.28 -16.28
N CYS A 206 -18.60 -3.41 -17.43
CA CYS A 206 -17.40 -2.71 -17.88
C CYS A 206 -16.13 -2.99 -17.07
N LYS A 207 -16.12 -4.10 -16.33
CA LYS A 207 -14.96 -4.48 -15.51
C LYS A 207 -14.38 -5.77 -16.02
N ALA A 208 -13.06 -5.90 -15.95
CA ALA A 208 -12.37 -7.12 -16.36
C ALA A 208 -11.36 -7.54 -15.31
N ARG A 209 -11.43 -8.80 -14.87
CA ARG A 209 -10.35 -9.38 -14.07
C ARG A 209 -9.15 -9.62 -14.96
N VAL A 210 -8.08 -8.94 -14.66
CA VAL A 210 -6.78 -9.06 -15.30
C VAL A 210 -5.86 -9.88 -14.41
N ASP A 211 -4.97 -10.66 -15.00
CA ASP A 211 -3.98 -11.46 -14.31
C ASP A 211 -2.73 -11.44 -15.17
N ILE A 212 -1.62 -10.87 -14.72
CA ILE A 212 -0.41 -10.75 -15.54
C ILE A 212 0.18 -12.13 -15.87
N THR A 213 -0.19 -13.16 -15.12
CA THR A 213 0.26 -14.54 -15.35
C THR A 213 -0.56 -15.26 -16.41
N LYS A 214 -1.70 -14.69 -16.82
CA LYS A 214 -2.62 -15.29 -17.80
C LYS A 214 -2.93 -14.32 -18.94
N PRO A 215 -2.98 -14.79 -20.20
CA PRO A 215 -3.47 -13.95 -21.28
C PRO A 215 -4.89 -13.47 -20.97
N ALA A 216 -5.10 -12.15 -20.99
CA ALA A 216 -6.40 -11.54 -20.83
C ALA A 216 -7.17 -11.67 -22.16
N PRO A 217 -8.28 -12.41 -22.21
CA PRO A 217 -9.03 -12.59 -23.44
C PRO A 217 -9.65 -11.27 -23.91
N VAL A 218 -9.68 -11.06 -25.23
CA VAL A 218 -10.36 -9.89 -25.81
C VAL A 218 -11.86 -10.12 -25.88
N SER A 219 -12.61 -9.04 -25.78
CA SER A 219 -14.02 -9.06 -26.17
C SER A 219 -14.12 -9.12 -27.69
N GLY A 220 -15.07 -9.89 -28.23
CA GLY A 220 -15.38 -9.93 -29.66
C GLY A 220 -15.92 -8.60 -30.22
N SER A 221 -16.16 -7.60 -29.36
CA SER A 221 -16.55 -6.24 -29.77
C SER A 221 -15.35 -5.49 -30.34
N THR A 222 -15.22 -5.50 -31.67
CA THR A 222 -14.18 -4.75 -32.37
C THR A 222 -14.48 -3.26 -32.38
N GLY A 223 -13.87 -2.54 -31.43
CA GLY A 223 -13.03 -1.40 -31.78
C GLY A 223 -13.60 0.02 -31.76
N VAL A 224 -14.89 0.27 -31.56
CA VAL A 224 -15.39 1.67 -31.62
C VAL A 224 -16.60 1.96 -30.71
N SER A 225 -17.44 0.97 -30.46
CA SER A 225 -18.63 1.13 -29.63
C SER A 225 -18.31 0.80 -28.18
N LEU A 226 -18.89 1.59 -27.28
CA LEU A 226 -18.79 1.38 -25.85
C LEU A 226 -19.63 0.15 -25.46
N PRO A 227 -19.06 -0.88 -24.81
CA PRO A 227 -19.82 -2.05 -24.35
C PRO A 227 -20.92 -1.67 -23.34
N THR A 228 -21.91 -2.54 -23.20
CA THR A 228 -22.99 -2.38 -22.23
C THR A 228 -22.42 -2.19 -20.82
N GLY A 229 -23.01 -1.26 -20.04
CA GLY A 229 -22.58 -0.95 -18.68
C GLY A 229 -21.41 0.05 -18.56
N CYS A 230 -20.60 0.21 -19.61
CA CYS A 230 -19.46 1.12 -19.59
C CYS A 230 -19.83 2.60 -19.52
N ALA A 231 -20.99 3.00 -20.06
CA ALA A 231 -21.45 4.39 -19.98
C ALA A 231 -21.69 4.83 -18.53
N ALA A 232 -22.31 3.95 -17.73
CA ALA A 232 -22.58 4.20 -16.32
C ALA A 232 -21.28 4.24 -15.51
N GLN A 233 -20.38 3.28 -15.71
CA GLN A 233 -19.07 3.28 -15.04
C GLN A 233 -18.29 4.55 -15.36
N LEU A 234 -18.15 4.90 -16.64
CA LEU A 234 -17.36 6.06 -17.07
C LEU A 234 -17.86 7.38 -16.47
N SER A 235 -19.19 7.54 -16.33
CA SER A 235 -19.78 8.73 -15.70
C SER A 235 -19.35 8.92 -14.24
N GLY A 236 -19.06 7.82 -13.52
CA GLY A 236 -18.55 7.86 -12.14
C GLY A 236 -17.04 8.08 -12.03
N LEU A 237 -16.30 8.05 -13.14
CA LEU A 237 -14.83 8.20 -13.16
C LEU A 237 -14.38 9.63 -13.48
N GLY A 238 -15.31 10.54 -13.77
CA GLY A 238 -14.98 11.93 -14.08
C GLY A 238 -14.21 12.62 -12.94
N GLY A 239 -12.98 13.07 -13.23
CA GLY A 239 -12.13 13.78 -12.29
C GLY A 239 -11.29 12.88 -11.36
N THR A 240 -11.48 11.55 -11.39
CA THR A 240 -10.75 10.60 -10.55
C THR A 240 -9.53 10.01 -11.27
N THR A 241 -8.60 9.45 -10.50
CA THR A 241 -7.47 8.67 -11.03
C THR A 241 -7.86 7.20 -11.09
N VAL A 242 -7.74 6.60 -12.27
CA VAL A 242 -8.10 5.21 -12.54
C VAL A 242 -6.88 4.41 -12.99
N LEU A 243 -6.94 3.10 -12.79
CA LEU A 243 -5.87 2.18 -13.19
C LEU A 243 -6.25 1.49 -14.50
N LEU A 244 -5.53 1.84 -15.56
CA LEU A 244 -5.77 1.31 -16.91
C LEU A 244 -4.77 0.17 -17.22
N PRO A 245 -5.22 -1.06 -17.49
CA PRO A 245 -4.33 -2.16 -17.87
C PRO A 245 -3.44 -1.80 -19.06
N VAL A 246 -2.15 -2.18 -18.99
CA VAL A 246 -1.16 -1.97 -20.05
C VAL A 246 -0.67 -3.30 -20.57
N TYR A 247 -0.87 -3.58 -21.86
CA TYR A 247 -0.44 -4.83 -22.48
C TYR A 247 0.93 -4.70 -23.13
N SER A 248 1.65 -5.82 -23.23
CA SER A 248 2.92 -5.91 -23.95
C SER A 248 2.89 -6.78 -25.19
N ASP A 249 1.96 -7.73 -25.22
CA ASP A 249 1.83 -8.70 -26.30
C ASP A 249 0.34 -8.90 -26.58
N LYS A 250 0.04 -9.30 -27.81
CA LYS A 250 -1.28 -9.75 -28.20
C LYS A 250 -1.14 -10.93 -29.15
N GLY A 251 -2.18 -11.73 -29.25
CA GLY A 251 -2.24 -12.80 -30.25
C GLY A 251 -3.68 -13.19 -30.53
N GLY A 252 -3.87 -14.06 -31.52
CA GLY A 252 -5.20 -14.42 -32.01
C GLY A 252 -5.85 -13.30 -32.83
N THR A 253 -7.01 -13.60 -33.43
CA THR A 253 -7.80 -12.64 -34.22
C THR A 253 -9.28 -12.81 -33.91
N GLY A 254 -10.06 -11.73 -33.97
CA GLY A 254 -11.48 -11.75 -33.61
C GLY A 254 -11.71 -12.14 -32.15
N SER A 255 -12.76 -12.93 -31.89
CA SER A 255 -13.18 -13.34 -30.54
C SER A 255 -12.23 -14.32 -29.82
N SER A 256 -11.17 -14.79 -30.48
CA SER A 256 -10.12 -15.62 -29.87
C SER A 256 -8.83 -14.84 -29.58
N GLY A 257 -8.87 -13.52 -29.73
CA GLY A 257 -7.74 -12.66 -29.40
C GLY A 257 -7.43 -12.64 -27.89
N TRP A 258 -6.19 -12.29 -27.55
CA TRP A 258 -5.76 -12.12 -26.17
C TRP A 258 -4.71 -11.02 -26.06
N TYR A 259 -4.57 -10.44 -24.87
CA TYR A 259 -3.52 -9.50 -24.48
C TYR A 259 -2.73 -10.04 -23.29
N THR A 260 -1.40 -9.97 -23.33
CA THR A 260 -0.56 -10.17 -22.14
C THR A 260 -0.44 -8.84 -21.42
N ILE A 261 -1.05 -8.73 -20.25
CA ILE A 261 -0.95 -7.54 -19.41
C ILE A 261 0.34 -7.58 -18.60
N ARG A 262 1.08 -6.46 -18.57
CA ARG A 262 2.29 -6.31 -17.74
C ARG A 262 2.10 -5.45 -16.49
N GLY A 263 1.10 -4.59 -16.49
CA GLY A 263 0.80 -3.73 -15.35
C GLY A 263 -0.32 -2.75 -15.68
N PHE A 264 -0.35 -1.61 -14.98
CA PHE A 264 -1.40 -0.61 -15.13
C PHE A 264 -0.79 0.78 -15.29
N ALA A 265 -1.56 1.72 -15.83
CA ALA A 265 -1.24 3.14 -15.86
C ALA A 265 -2.25 3.89 -14.99
N ALA A 266 -1.76 4.61 -13.98
CA ALA A 266 -2.56 5.58 -13.26
C ALA A 266 -2.82 6.77 -14.18
N PHE A 267 -4.09 6.92 -14.53
CA PHE A 267 -4.55 7.93 -15.47
C PHE A 267 -5.67 8.75 -14.83
N GLN A 268 -5.50 10.06 -14.78
CA GLN A 268 -6.54 10.96 -14.29
C GLN A 268 -7.51 11.27 -15.42
N VAL A 269 -8.77 10.87 -15.27
CA VAL A 269 -9.81 11.09 -16.30
C VAL A 269 -10.34 12.51 -16.19
N LEU A 270 -10.16 13.29 -17.27
CA LEU A 270 -10.56 14.69 -17.34
C LEU A 270 -11.69 14.95 -18.34
N GLY A 271 -11.90 14.04 -19.29
CA GLY A 271 -12.92 14.11 -20.32
C GLY A 271 -13.03 12.82 -21.11
N TRP A 272 -14.06 12.72 -21.95
CA TRP A 272 -14.21 11.65 -22.93
C TRP A 272 -15.15 12.05 -24.06
N ASN A 273 -15.03 11.37 -25.18
CA ASN A 273 -15.99 11.44 -26.27
C ASN A 273 -16.28 10.02 -26.75
N PHE A 274 -17.54 9.58 -26.67
CA PHE A 274 -18.02 8.31 -27.20
C PHE A 274 -19.38 8.54 -27.88
N PRO A 275 -19.83 7.64 -28.76
CA PRO A 275 -21.15 7.77 -29.38
C PRO A 275 -22.26 7.88 -28.31
N GLY A 276 -23.02 8.98 -28.36
CA GLY A 276 -24.11 9.23 -27.41
C GLY A 276 -23.69 9.72 -26.02
N MET A 277 -22.39 9.91 -25.74
CA MET A 277 -21.94 10.45 -24.47
C MET A 277 -20.61 11.22 -24.59
N SER A 278 -20.60 12.46 -24.10
CA SER A 278 -19.40 13.29 -24.10
C SER A 278 -19.34 14.12 -22.82
N TRP A 279 -18.13 14.31 -22.30
CA TRP A 279 -17.87 15.15 -21.14
C TRP A 279 -16.50 15.80 -21.31
N ASN A 280 -16.44 17.13 -21.13
CA ASN A 280 -15.20 17.92 -21.25
C ASN A 280 -14.37 17.65 -22.53
N ASN A 281 -15.03 17.24 -23.63
CA ASN A 281 -14.36 16.79 -24.85
C ASN A 281 -13.66 17.92 -25.64
N GLN A 282 -13.89 19.18 -25.25
CA GLN A 282 -13.27 20.38 -25.85
C GLN A 282 -12.63 21.32 -24.84
N THR A 283 -12.68 20.98 -23.54
CA THR A 283 -12.35 21.89 -22.44
C THR A 283 -10.85 22.20 -22.37
N TYR A 284 -10.00 21.25 -22.75
CA TYR A 284 -8.55 21.36 -22.61
C TYR A 284 -7.88 21.76 -23.93
N PRO A 285 -7.22 22.94 -24.01
CA PRO A 285 -6.45 23.34 -25.19
C PRO A 285 -5.36 22.31 -25.50
N GLY A 286 -5.22 21.92 -26.78
CA GLY A 286 -4.23 20.93 -27.23
C GLY A 286 -4.64 19.46 -27.05
N ALA A 287 -5.73 19.17 -26.33
CA ALA A 287 -6.22 17.81 -26.11
C ALA A 287 -7.75 17.74 -26.26
N GLN A 288 -8.23 17.94 -27.49
CA GLN A 288 -9.66 17.93 -27.82
C GLN A 288 -10.02 16.69 -28.63
N CYS A 289 -11.11 16.02 -28.27
CA CYS A 289 -11.63 14.84 -28.98
C CYS A 289 -13.03 15.16 -29.50
N LYS A 290 -13.12 15.60 -30.78
CA LYS A 290 -14.36 16.11 -31.40
C LYS A 290 -14.80 15.29 -32.60
N GLY A 291 -16.07 15.44 -32.97
CA GLY A 291 -16.63 14.87 -34.19
C GLY A 291 -16.54 13.35 -34.17
N THR A 292 -15.74 12.79 -35.06
CA THR A 292 -15.54 11.34 -35.18
C THR A 292 -14.65 10.76 -34.09
N CYS A 293 -13.79 11.57 -33.45
CA CYS A 293 -12.85 11.12 -32.41
C CYS A 293 -13.58 10.45 -31.26
N LYS A 294 -13.19 9.24 -30.92
CA LYS A 294 -13.66 8.52 -29.73
C LYS A 294 -12.48 8.24 -28.82
N GLY A 295 -12.65 8.41 -27.52
CA GLY A 295 -11.56 8.20 -26.57
C GLY A 295 -11.73 8.90 -25.24
N ILE A 296 -10.72 8.76 -24.40
CA ILE A 296 -10.61 9.40 -23.09
C ILE A 296 -9.57 10.51 -23.13
N ILE A 297 -9.83 11.57 -22.38
CA ILE A 297 -8.97 12.74 -22.22
C ILE A 297 -8.52 12.76 -20.78
N GLY A 298 -7.22 12.95 -20.54
CA GLY A 298 -6.71 12.91 -19.19
C GLY A 298 -5.21 13.12 -19.10
N LYS A 299 -4.66 12.85 -17.91
CA LYS A 299 -3.24 12.97 -17.63
C LYS A 299 -2.70 11.64 -17.13
N PHE A 300 -1.63 11.18 -17.75
CA PHE A 300 -0.81 10.12 -17.17
C PHE A 300 -0.18 10.63 -15.88
N LYS A 301 -0.25 9.84 -14.81
CA LYS A 301 0.39 10.13 -13.53
C LYS A 301 1.66 9.31 -13.38
N SER A 302 1.50 8.00 -13.50
CA SER A 302 2.57 7.02 -13.37
C SER A 302 2.07 5.70 -13.91
N PHE A 303 2.99 4.83 -14.31
CA PHE A 303 2.67 3.42 -14.44
C PHE A 303 2.60 2.87 -13.04
N VAL A 304 1.52 2.16 -12.75
CA VAL A 304 1.29 1.62 -11.44
C VAL A 304 0.91 0.16 -11.48
N SER A 305 0.84 -0.33 -10.26
CA SER A 305 0.87 -1.70 -9.90
C SER A 305 -0.17 -1.74 -8.77
N LEU A 306 -1.42 -2.11 -9.11
CA LEU A 306 -2.65 -2.22 -8.29
C LEU A 306 -2.54 -2.37 -6.73
N ASP A 307 -3.45 -1.68 -6.03
CA ASP A 307 -3.63 -1.69 -4.56
C ASP A 307 -4.79 -2.61 -4.06
N ASP A 308 -4.74 -2.90 -2.75
CA ASP A 308 -5.71 -3.47 -1.79
C ASP A 308 -6.40 -4.82 -2.06
N ALA A 309 -6.40 -5.37 -3.28
CA ALA A 309 -7.02 -6.67 -3.57
C ALA A 309 -6.07 -7.72 -4.17
N PHE A 310 -4.75 -7.46 -4.21
CA PHE A 310 -3.85 -8.17 -5.14
C PHE A 310 -2.52 -8.65 -4.55
N THR A 311 -2.02 -9.75 -5.11
CA THR A 311 -0.79 -10.44 -4.70
C THR A 311 0.46 -9.87 -5.40
N LEU A 312 1.58 -9.76 -4.68
CA LEU A 312 2.89 -9.30 -5.21
C LEU A 312 3.45 -10.26 -6.28
N GLY A 313 4.14 -9.75 -7.31
CA GLY A 313 4.87 -10.57 -8.31
C GLY A 313 5.06 -10.02 -9.74
N GLY A 314 4.63 -8.80 -10.07
CA GLY A 314 4.73 -8.25 -11.44
C GLY A 314 6.04 -7.53 -11.79
N GLU A 315 6.23 -7.23 -13.07
CA GLU A 315 7.39 -6.48 -13.59
C GLU A 315 7.30 -4.99 -13.18
N ASN A 316 8.41 -4.40 -12.71
CA ASN A 316 8.42 -3.04 -12.18
C ASN A 316 8.29 -2.02 -13.31
N LEU A 317 7.09 -1.47 -13.47
CA LEU A 317 6.80 -0.44 -14.47
C LEU A 317 6.78 0.98 -13.88
N GLY A 318 7.04 1.20 -12.59
CA GLY A 318 7.07 2.54 -12.00
C GLY A 318 6.11 2.79 -10.83
N ALA A 319 5.49 1.76 -10.28
CA ALA A 319 4.97 1.80 -8.92
C ALA A 319 5.24 0.49 -8.20
N ALA A 320 5.22 0.56 -6.87
CA ALA A 320 5.25 -0.61 -6.03
C ALA A 320 4.06 -0.54 -5.05
N ILE A 321 3.41 -1.68 -4.87
CA ILE A 321 2.54 -1.93 -3.72
C ILE A 321 3.43 -1.95 -2.49
N ILE A 322 2.91 -1.51 -1.36
CA ILE A 322 3.61 -1.66 -0.08
C ILE A 322 2.65 -2.32 0.90
N THR A 323 3.02 -3.50 1.39
CA THR A 323 2.24 -4.24 2.38
C THR A 323 3.05 -4.36 3.66
N LEU A 324 2.42 -4.04 4.78
CA LEU A 324 2.98 -4.28 6.11
C LEU A 324 2.49 -5.63 6.63
N SER A 325 3.37 -6.42 7.21
CA SER A 325 3.09 -7.69 7.87
C SER A 325 3.92 -7.78 9.15
N ASP A 326 3.28 -8.14 10.25
CA ASP A 326 3.92 -8.32 11.55
C ASP A 326 4.82 -9.57 11.61
#